data_AF-A0A447TCM9-F1
#
_entry.id   AF-A0A447TCM9-F1
#
_cell.length_a   1.000
_cell.length_b   1.000
_cell.length_c   1.000
_cell.angle_alpha   90.00
_cell.angle_beta   90.00
_cell.angle_gamma   90.00
#
_symmetry.space_group_name_H-M   'P 1'
#
loop_
_entity.id
_entity.type
_entity.pdbx_description
1 polymer ?
#
loop_
_entity_poly.entity_id
_entity_poly.type
_entity_poly.pdbx_seq_one_letter_code
_entity_poly.pdbx_strand_id
1 'polypeptide(L)' 'MTDPYIDPDDYSDISENEVSTTQHLEIPLSLCGERLDAALAKLLPDYSRSRLTQWSKTAW' A
#
# COMPACT_ATOMS: atom_id res chain seq x y z
N MET A 1 -42.93 -4.54 -1.58
CA MET A 1 -42.45 -4.79 -2.95
C MET A 1 -40.97 -5.06 -2.80
N THR A 2 -40.56 -6.34 -2.76
CA THR A 2 -39.15 -6.73 -2.61
C THR A 2 -38.71 -7.20 -3.98
N ASP A 3 -37.73 -6.52 -4.58
CA ASP A 3 -37.24 -6.83 -5.93
C ASP A 3 -36.73 -8.27 -6.01
N PRO A 4 -37.37 -9.15 -6.83
CA PRO A 4 -37.08 -10.58 -6.89
C PRO A 4 -35.78 -10.93 -7.63
N TYR A 5 -35.00 -9.93 -8.02
CA TYR A 5 -33.72 -10.07 -8.72
C TYR A 5 -32.51 -9.79 -7.83
N ILE A 6 -32.71 -9.44 -6.57
CA ILE A 6 -31.63 -9.40 -5.58
C ILE A 6 -31.35 -10.85 -5.19
N ASP A 7 -30.45 -11.48 -5.95
CA ASP A 7 -29.93 -12.79 -5.60
C ASP A 7 -28.94 -12.60 -4.43
N PRO A 8 -29.12 -13.27 -3.29
CA PRO A 8 -28.24 -13.13 -2.14
C PRO A 8 -26.82 -13.63 -2.42
N ASP A 9 -26.60 -14.39 -3.50
CA ASP A 9 -25.30 -14.93 -3.88
C ASP A 9 -24.43 -13.88 -4.62
N ASP A 10 -25.05 -12.88 -5.28
CA ASP A 10 -24.35 -11.84 -6.05
C ASP A 10 -23.61 -10.82 -5.16
N TYR A 11 -24.01 -10.70 -3.89
CA TYR A 11 -23.33 -9.87 -2.89
C TYR A 11 -22.05 -10.51 -2.32
N SER A 12 -21.67 -11.70 -2.78
CA SER A 12 -20.47 -12.40 -2.30
C SER A 12 -19.16 -11.89 -2.92
N ASP A 13 -19.25 -11.08 -4.00
CA ASP A 13 -18.08 -10.51 -4.70
C ASP A 13 -17.68 -9.12 -4.18
N ILE A 14 -18.35 -8.59 -3.16
CA ILE A 14 -17.75 -7.55 -2.31
C ILE A 14 -16.87 -8.23 -1.27
N SER A 15 -15.79 -8.85 -1.74
CA SER A 15 -14.70 -9.28 -0.87
C SER A 15 -14.18 -8.04 -0.13
N GLU A 16 -14.69 -7.82 1.08
CA GLU A 16 -14.35 -6.75 2.03
C GLU A 16 -12.88 -6.80 2.52
N ASN A 17 -12.01 -7.52 1.80
CA ASN A 17 -10.69 -7.88 2.25
C ASN A 17 -9.64 -7.79 1.13
N GLU A 18 -9.72 -6.75 0.31
CA GLU A 18 -8.51 -6.17 -0.29
C GLU A 18 -7.67 -5.60 0.86
N VAL A 19 -7.01 -6.48 1.62
CA VAL A 19 -6.14 -6.12 2.74
C VAL A 19 -5.03 -5.27 2.16
N SER A 20 -5.21 -3.95 2.24
CA SER A 20 -4.13 -2.99 2.11
C SER A 20 -3.17 -3.28 3.24
N THR A 21 -2.26 -4.24 2.99
CA THR A 21 -1.25 -4.68 3.95
C THR A 21 -0.38 -3.49 4.23
N THR A 22 -0.66 -2.83 5.35
CA THR A 22 0.09 -1.66 5.79
C THR A 22 1.43 -2.17 6.27
N GLN A 23 2.45 -2.01 5.44
CA GLN A 23 3.79 -2.50 5.73
C GLN A 23 4.50 -1.47 6.62
N HIS A 24 4.74 -1.84 7.88
CA HIS A 24 5.50 -1.01 8.81
C HIS A 24 6.98 -1.25 8.59
N LEU A 25 7.73 -0.17 8.37
CA LEU A 25 9.17 -0.22 8.13
C LEU A 25 9.85 0.81 9.03
N GLU A 26 10.83 0.36 9.81
CA GLU A 26 11.62 1.24 10.67
C GLU A 26 12.89 1.67 9.93
N ILE A 27 13.16 2.97 9.91
CA ILE A 27 14.40 3.50 9.33
C ILE A 27 15.47 3.55 10.43
N PRO A 28 16.58 2.81 10.29
CA PRO A 28 17.65 2.83 11.28
C PRO A 28 18.30 4.21 11.36
N LEU A 29 18.76 4.58 12.55
CA LEU A 29 19.37 5.90 12.81
C LEU A 29 20.59 6.19 11.93
N SER A 30 21.27 5.15 11.44
CA SER A 30 22.39 5.27 10.49
C SER A 30 22.01 5.90 9.14
N LEU A 31 20.72 5.88 8.78
CA LEU A 31 20.17 6.50 7.58
C LEU A 31 19.52 7.87 7.88
N CYS A 32 19.59 8.32 9.14
CA CYS A 32 19.07 9.62 9.56
C CYS A 32 19.83 10.76 8.86
N GLY A 33 19.11 11.67 8.23
CA GLY A 33 19.68 12.79 7.46
C GLY A 33 19.83 12.53 5.96
N GLU A 34 19.65 11.28 5.50
CA GLU A 34 19.46 11.01 4.08
C GLU A 34 18.02 11.32 3.64
N ARG A 35 17.83 11.49 2.33
CA ARG A 35 16.49 11.61 1.77
C ARG A 35 15.70 10.33 2.01
N LEU A 36 14.41 10.46 2.34
CA LEU A 36 13.50 9.32 2.57
C LEU A 36 13.55 8.30 1.41
N ASP A 37 13.57 8.78 0.17
CA ASP A 37 13.69 7.97 -1.04
C ASP A 37 15.00 7.15 -1.12
N ALA A 38 16.13 7.70 -0.66
CA ALA A 38 17.42 7.00 -0.61
C ALA A 38 17.45 5.95 0.51
N ALA A 39 16.87 6.27 1.68
CA ALA A 39 16.78 5.33 2.80
C ALA A 39 15.88 4.13 2.45
N LEU A 40 14.72 4.39 1.84
CA LEU A 40 13.82 3.34 1.33
C LEU A 40 14.51 2.47 0.28
N ALA A 41 15.29 3.04 -0.64
CA ALA A 41 16.00 2.24 -1.65
C ALA A 41 17.04 1.28 -1.05
N LYS A 42 17.60 1.61 0.11
CA LYS A 42 18.51 0.73 0.86
C LYS A 42 17.77 -0.34 1.66
N LEU A 43 16.59 -0.01 2.21
CA LEU A 43 15.77 -0.95 2.99
C LEU A 43 14.94 -1.90 2.11
N LEU A 44 14.53 -1.43 0.94
CA LEU A 44 13.65 -2.11 -0.02
C LEU A 44 14.35 -2.20 -1.39
N PRO A 45 15.41 -3.00 -1.52
CA PRO A 45 16.15 -3.14 -2.79
C PRO A 45 15.32 -3.75 -3.92
N ASP A 46 14.23 -4.45 -3.58
CA ASP A 46 13.29 -5.05 -4.53
C ASP A 46 12.42 -3.99 -5.25
N TYR A 47 12.29 -2.79 -4.65
CA TYR A 47 11.43 -1.73 -5.16
C TYR A 47 12.23 -0.73 -5.99
N SER A 48 11.75 -0.43 -7.19
CA SER A 48 12.40 0.53 -8.07
C SER A 48 12.32 1.96 -7.50
N ARG A 49 13.37 2.77 -7.73
CA ARG A 49 13.42 4.19 -7.30
C ARG A 49 12.21 4.99 -7.80
N SER A 50 11.72 4.70 -8.99
CA SER A 50 10.52 5.34 -9.55
C SER A 50 9.28 5.06 -8.71
N ARG A 51 9.11 3.82 -8.24
CA ARG A 51 7.99 3.42 -7.37
C ARG A 51 8.08 4.08 -6.00
N LEU A 52 9.26 4.12 -5.40
CA LEU A 52 9.50 4.83 -4.14
C LEU A 52 9.22 6.33 -4.25
N THR A 53 9.63 6.97 -5.34
CA THR A 53 9.35 8.39 -5.61
C THR A 53 7.86 8.67 -5.73
N GLN A 54 7.11 7.75 -6.35
CA GLN A 54 5.66 7.86 -6.49
C GLN A 54 4.96 7.73 -5.12
N TRP A 55 5.42 6.82 -4.25
CA TRP A 55 4.89 6.69 -2.89
C TRP A 55 5.15 7.94 -2.05
N SER A 56 6.36 8.49 -2.09
CA SER A 56 6.65 9.75 -1.39
C SER A 56 5.80 10.93 -1.89
N LYS A 57 5.39 10.95 -3.16
CA LYS A 57 4.48 11.99 -3.69
C LYS A 57 3.01 11.76 -3.34
N THR A 58 2.60 10.51 -3.18
CA THR A 58 1.20 10.13 -2.89
C THR A 58 0.90 10.25 -1.39
N ALA A 59 1.93 10.10 -0.54
CA ALA A 59 1.82 10.22 0.90
C ALA A 59 1.73 11.66 1.43
N TRP A 60 1.78 12.68 0.56
CA TRP A 60 1.76 14.11 0.89
C TRP A 60 0.69 14.85 0.10
#